data_AF-A0A840MZC7-F1
#
_entry.id   AF-A0A840MZC7-F1
#
_cell.length_a   1.000
_cell.length_b   1.000
_cell.length_c   1.000
_cell.angle_alpha   90.00
_cell.angle_beta   90.00
_cell.angle_gamma   90.00
#
_symmetry.space_group_name_H-M   'P 1'
#
loop_
_entity.id
_entity.type
_entity.pdbx_description
1 polymer ?
#
loop_
_entity_poly.entity_id
_entity_poly.type
_entity_poly.pdbx_seq_one_letter_code
_entity_poly.pdbx_strand_id
1 'polypeptide(L)'
;MTYALTRASPQSDFHSTTLITAVVAAVATFVTIVMGLPTWAAFLGWVGYSISGQTTREGAANLVSFLLGLAFGLGTGVVIEFLTPALGSAAAPLAVFGVVIVVMSLRSLSPINNPLAYFLGLISFFASAQMSSLSLLAMLGPAGVLGAVSAWTVSYLQSRLQQAA
;
A
#
# COMPACT_ATOMS: atom_id res chain seq x y z
N MET A 1 1.63 8.72 -50.32
CA MET A 1 1.68 9.90 -49.44
C MET A 1 1.39 9.39 -48.04
N THR A 2 2.45 9.06 -47.30
CA THR A 2 2.39 8.32 -46.04
C THR A 2 2.26 9.34 -44.92
N TYR A 3 1.16 9.30 -44.16
CA TYR A 3 1.00 10.11 -42.96
C TYR A 3 2.09 9.73 -41.96
N ALA A 4 3.09 10.59 -41.82
CA ALA A 4 3.98 10.55 -40.67
C ALA A 4 3.17 11.02 -39.47
N LEU A 5 2.62 10.07 -38.70
CA LEU A 5 2.06 10.36 -37.38
C LEU A 5 3.21 10.90 -36.53
N THR A 6 3.13 12.19 -36.20
CA THR A 6 4.05 12.87 -35.31
C THR A 6 3.91 12.23 -33.93
N ARG A 7 4.74 11.23 -33.62
CA ARG A 7 4.83 10.70 -32.26
C ARG A 7 5.21 11.85 -31.34
N ALA A 8 4.51 11.95 -30.22
CA ALA A 8 4.88 12.87 -29.15
C ALA A 8 6.35 12.62 -28.76
N SER A 9 7.09 13.68 -28.41
CA SER A 9 8.49 13.51 -28.03
C SER A 9 8.60 12.78 -26.68
N PRO A 10 9.66 12.00 -26.43
CA PRO A 10 9.85 11.30 -25.14
C PRO A 10 9.73 12.21 -23.91
N GLN A 11 10.05 13.50 -24.08
CA GLN A 11 9.93 14.51 -23.04
C GLN A 11 8.48 14.93 -22.77
N SER A 12 7.61 15.00 -23.78
CA SER A 12 6.19 15.30 -23.61
C SER A 12 5.42 14.17 -22.89
N ASP A 13 5.82 12.91 -23.09
CA ASP A 13 5.26 11.76 -22.38
C ASP A 13 5.67 11.77 -20.90
N PHE A 14 6.91 12.17 -20.60
CA PHE A 14 7.41 12.31 -19.23
C PHE A 14 6.63 13.37 -18.44
N HIS A 15 6.42 14.56 -19.01
CA HIS A 15 5.68 15.61 -18.34
C HIS A 15 4.20 15.23 -18.14
N SER A 16 3.59 14.56 -19.11
CA SER A 16 2.19 14.13 -19.03
C SER A 16 1.98 13.03 -17.98
N THR A 17 2.84 12.02 -17.93
CA THR A 17 2.76 10.95 -16.92
C THR A 17 3.03 11.47 -15.50
N THR A 18 3.94 12.43 -15.36
CA THR A 18 4.20 13.15 -14.10
C THR A 18 2.98 13.96 -13.67
N LEU A 19 2.37 14.72 -14.60
CA LEU A 19 1.18 15.53 -14.31
C LEU A 19 0.00 14.65 -13.87
N ILE A 20 -0.23 13.52 -14.54
CA ILE A 20 -1.26 12.54 -14.14
C ILE A 20 -1.03 12.10 -12.69
N THR A 21 0.19 11.72 -12.34
CA THR A 21 0.53 11.26 -10.99
C THR A 21 0.28 12.36 -9.96
N ALA A 22 0.74 13.58 -10.23
CA ALA A 22 0.61 14.72 -9.33
C ALA A 22 -0.87 15.10 -9.09
N VAL A 23 -1.68 15.16 -10.15
CA VAL A 23 -3.11 15.48 -10.04
C VAL A 23 -3.86 14.41 -9.24
N VAL A 24 -3.63 13.12 -9.55
CA VAL A 24 -4.29 12.02 -8.82
C VAL A 24 -3.87 12.01 -7.35
N ALA A 25 -2.58 12.21 -7.04
CA ALA A 25 -2.10 12.29 -5.67
C ALA A 25 -2.71 13.48 -4.89
N ALA A 26 -2.85 14.65 -5.52
CA ALA A 26 -3.48 15.81 -4.91
C ALA A 26 -4.97 15.57 -4.61
N VAL A 27 -5.71 15.01 -5.57
CA VAL A 27 -7.12 14.64 -5.38
C VAL A 27 -7.27 13.59 -4.28
N ALA A 28 -6.46 12.53 -4.32
CA ALA A 28 -6.48 11.47 -3.30
C ALA A 28 -6.20 12.02 -1.89
N THR A 29 -5.23 12.92 -1.77
CA THR A 29 -4.89 13.58 -0.51
C THR A 29 -6.07 14.41 0.00
N PHE A 30 -6.70 15.21 -0.86
CA PHE A 30 -7.88 15.99 -0.51
C PHE A 30 -9.04 15.10 -0.05
N VAL A 31 -9.36 14.03 -0.78
CA VAL A 31 -10.41 13.07 -0.40
C VAL A 31 -10.08 12.42 0.94
N THR A 32 -8.83 12.02 1.16
CA THR A 32 -8.38 11.40 2.42
C THR A 32 -8.58 12.34 3.61
N ILE A 33 -8.25 13.63 3.45
CA ILE A 33 -8.46 14.67 4.46
C ILE A 33 -9.96 14.86 4.74
N VAL A 34 -10.80 14.97 3.71
CA VAL A 34 -12.25 15.14 3.86
C VAL A 34 -12.90 13.94 4.55
N MET A 35 -12.40 12.73 4.31
CA MET A 35 -12.85 11.51 4.99
C MET A 35 -12.31 11.38 6.43
N GLY A 36 -11.46 12.30 6.89
CA GLY A 36 -10.84 12.23 8.22
C GLY A 36 -9.84 11.07 8.37
N LEU A 37 -9.29 10.60 7.26
CA LEU A 37 -8.36 9.47 7.23
C LEU A 37 -6.90 9.95 7.27
N PRO A 38 -5.96 9.13 7.77
CA PRO A 38 -4.54 9.47 7.77
C PRO A 38 -3.95 9.42 6.36
N THR A 39 -3.50 10.56 5.84
CA THR A 39 -2.88 10.68 4.50
C THR A 39 -1.65 9.81 4.33
N TRP A 40 -0.81 9.70 5.37
CA TRP A 40 0.38 8.86 5.34
C TRP A 40 0.03 7.37 5.13
N ALA A 41 -1.08 6.88 5.68
CA ALA A 41 -1.51 5.50 5.50
C ALA A 41 -2.02 5.26 4.07
N ALA A 42 -2.68 6.26 3.46
CA ALA A 42 -3.03 6.22 2.06
C ALA A 42 -1.78 6.15 1.17
N PHE A 43 -0.74 6.94 1.44
CA PHE A 43 0.52 6.81 0.71
C PHE A 43 1.18 5.44 0.88
N LEU A 44 1.14 4.83 2.07
CA LEU A 44 1.65 3.47 2.24
C LEU A 44 0.85 2.43 1.45
N GLY A 45 -0.48 2.58 1.36
CA GLY A 45 -1.33 1.74 0.52
C GLY A 45 -1.06 1.92 -0.98
N TRP A 46 -0.81 3.16 -1.43
CA TRP A 46 -0.34 3.46 -2.78
C TRP A 46 0.96 2.71 -3.08
N VAL A 47 1.97 2.88 -2.23
CA VAL A 47 3.28 2.22 -2.40
C VAL A 47 3.12 0.71 -2.38
N GLY A 48 2.31 0.19 -1.45
CA GLY A 48 1.99 -1.23 -1.32
C GLY A 48 1.47 -1.83 -2.62
N TYR A 49 0.47 -1.17 -3.24
CA TYR A 49 -0.08 -1.56 -4.53
C TYR A 49 1.00 -1.54 -5.65
N SER A 50 1.89 -0.54 -5.64
CA SER A 50 2.87 -0.29 -6.70
C SER A 50 4.18 -1.11 -6.65
N ILE A 51 4.42 -1.96 -5.63
CA ILE A 51 5.69 -2.72 -5.49
C ILE A 51 6.00 -3.60 -6.72
N SER A 52 5.00 -4.08 -7.44
CA SER A 52 5.16 -4.97 -8.59
C SER A 52 4.34 -4.42 -9.76
N GLY A 53 4.92 -3.46 -10.48
CA GLY A 53 4.23 -2.63 -11.47
C GLY A 53 3.92 -3.29 -12.81
N GLN A 54 3.61 -4.59 -12.87
CA GLN A 54 3.43 -5.27 -14.17
C GLN A 54 1.94 -5.44 -14.54
N THR A 55 1.05 -5.72 -13.59
CA THR A 55 -0.38 -5.92 -13.89
C THR A 55 -1.32 -5.42 -12.79
N THR A 56 -2.57 -5.09 -13.15
CA THR A 56 -3.64 -4.79 -12.17
C THR A 56 -3.89 -5.95 -11.20
N ARG A 57 -3.72 -7.20 -11.68
CA ARG A 57 -3.87 -8.40 -10.86
C ARG A 57 -2.79 -8.47 -9.76
N GLU A 58 -1.54 -8.15 -10.10
CA GLU A 58 -0.45 -8.08 -9.12
C GLU A 58 -0.67 -6.96 -8.11
N GLY A 59 -1.08 -5.77 -8.57
CA GLY A 59 -1.40 -4.66 -7.67
C GLY A 59 -2.53 -5.01 -6.69
N ALA A 60 -3.59 -5.68 -7.16
CA ALA A 60 -4.66 -6.17 -6.29
C ALA A 60 -4.18 -7.23 -5.29
N ALA A 61 -3.31 -8.15 -5.72
CA ALA A 61 -2.72 -9.14 -4.81
C ALA A 61 -1.83 -8.48 -3.75
N ASN A 62 -1.05 -7.46 -4.14
CA ASN A 62 -0.26 -6.67 -3.21
C ASN A 62 -1.14 -5.89 -2.23
N LEU A 63 -2.28 -5.34 -2.67
CA LEU A 63 -3.25 -4.70 -1.78
C LEU A 63 -3.78 -5.71 -0.74
N VAL A 64 -4.10 -6.94 -1.15
CA VAL A 64 -4.51 -7.99 -0.19
C VAL A 64 -3.38 -8.28 0.80
N SER A 65 -2.13 -8.44 0.35
CA SER A 65 -0.98 -8.61 1.24
C SER A 65 -0.80 -7.44 2.20
N PHE A 66 -1.00 -6.20 1.74
CA PHE A 66 -0.96 -5.00 2.59
C PHE A 66 -2.05 -5.03 3.67
N LEU A 67 -3.30 -5.35 3.31
CA LEU A 67 -4.41 -5.44 4.25
C LEU A 67 -4.23 -6.58 5.26
N LEU A 68 -3.69 -7.72 4.83
CA LEU A 68 -3.29 -8.79 5.74
C LEU A 68 -2.14 -8.35 6.66
N GLY A 69 -1.20 -7.56 6.16
CA GLY A 69 -0.14 -6.93 6.96
C GLY A 69 -0.71 -6.05 8.07
N LEU A 70 -1.74 -5.24 7.79
CA LEU A 70 -2.45 -4.47 8.81
C LEU A 70 -3.07 -5.39 9.87
N ALA A 71 -3.77 -6.45 9.44
CA ALA A 71 -4.38 -7.42 10.34
C ALA A 71 -3.34 -8.15 11.22
N PHE A 72 -2.18 -8.49 10.65
CA PHE A 72 -1.06 -9.02 11.41
C PHE A 72 -0.46 -8.00 12.36
N GLY A 73 -0.48 -6.71 12.03
CA GLY A 73 -0.12 -5.62 12.94
C GLY A 73 -0.99 -5.64 14.19
N LEU A 74 -2.31 -5.71 14.01
CA LEU A 74 -3.25 -5.86 15.12
C LEU A 74 -2.96 -7.12 15.95
N GLY A 75 -2.83 -8.28 15.29
CA GLY A 75 -2.53 -9.54 15.98
C GLY A 75 -1.21 -9.48 16.77
N THR A 76 -0.19 -8.85 16.19
CA THR A 76 1.11 -8.66 16.84
C THR A 76 0.97 -7.73 18.05
N GLY A 77 0.25 -6.62 17.94
CA GLY A 77 -0.02 -5.71 19.06
C GLY A 77 -0.71 -6.42 20.23
N VAL A 78 -1.74 -7.23 19.95
CA VAL A 78 -2.43 -8.05 20.97
C VAL A 78 -1.47 -9.05 21.63
N VAL A 79 -0.61 -9.72 20.86
CA VAL A 79 0.40 -10.64 21.40
C VAL A 79 1.40 -9.89 22.29
N ILE A 80 1.83 -8.69 21.91
CA ILE A 80 2.74 -7.86 22.73
C ILE A 80 2.07 -7.51 24.05
N GLU A 81 0.82 -7.02 24.03
CA GLU A 81 0.07 -6.67 25.24
C GLU A 81 -0.09 -7.87 26.17
N PHE A 82 -0.38 -9.05 25.62
CA PHE A 82 -0.51 -10.30 26.38
C PHE A 82 0.81 -10.78 27.00
N LEU A 83 1.93 -10.65 26.29
CA LEU A 83 3.24 -11.12 26.75
C LEU A 83 3.94 -10.14 27.69
N THR A 84 3.61 -8.85 27.63
CA THR A 84 4.27 -7.78 28.39
C THR A 84 4.32 -8.03 29.90
N PRO A 85 3.25 -8.49 30.58
CA PRO A 85 3.29 -8.77 32.03
C PRO A 85 4.31 -9.84 32.44
N ALA A 86 4.60 -10.81 31.57
CA ALA A 86 5.50 -11.92 31.86
C ALA A 86 6.94 -11.66 31.36
N LEU A 87 7.08 -11.01 30.20
CA LEU A 87 8.36 -10.89 29.47
C LEU A 87 8.90 -9.46 29.40
N GLY A 88 8.15 -8.46 29.86
CA GLY A 88 8.54 -7.06 29.83
C GLY A 88 8.97 -6.61 28.43
N SER A 89 10.16 -6.01 28.35
CA SER A 89 10.72 -5.49 27.08
C SER A 89 11.01 -6.57 26.02
N ALA A 90 11.05 -7.85 26.39
CA ALA A 90 11.23 -8.94 25.43
C ALA A 90 9.94 -9.31 24.66
N ALA A 91 8.77 -8.85 25.10
CA ALA A 91 7.49 -9.16 24.45
C ALA A 91 7.46 -8.69 22.98
N ALA A 92 7.86 -7.43 22.72
CA ALA A 92 7.89 -6.84 21.38
C ALA A 92 8.82 -7.60 20.40
N PRO A 93 10.11 -7.82 20.69
CA PRO A 93 10.99 -8.53 19.75
C PRO A 93 10.55 -9.98 19.49
N LEU A 94 9.99 -10.67 20.49
CA LEU A 94 9.47 -12.03 20.30
C LEU A 94 8.21 -12.08 19.42
N ALA A 95 7.29 -11.13 19.60
CA ALA A 95 6.11 -11.00 18.74
C ALA A 95 6.50 -10.65 17.30
N VAL A 96 7.46 -9.72 17.14
CA VAL A 96 8.01 -9.34 15.82
C VAL A 96 8.70 -10.53 15.16
N PHE A 97 9.48 -11.31 15.91
CA PHE A 97 10.09 -12.54 15.41
C PHE A 97 9.02 -13.52 14.88
N GLY A 98 7.96 -13.74 15.65
CA GLY A 98 6.85 -14.62 15.26
C GLY A 98 6.14 -14.15 13.98
N VAL A 99 5.75 -12.87 13.92
CA VAL A 99 5.05 -12.34 12.73
C VAL A 99 5.96 -12.30 11.50
N VAL A 100 7.26 -12.07 11.66
CA VAL A 100 8.21 -12.16 10.55
C VAL A 100 8.29 -13.57 10.01
N ILE A 101 8.32 -14.62 10.85
CA ILE A 101 8.23 -16.02 10.38
C ILE A 101 6.97 -16.21 9.55
N VAL A 102 5.81 -15.78 10.05
CA VAL A 102 4.53 -15.89 9.33
C VAL A 102 4.61 -15.21 7.95
N VAL A 103 5.00 -13.93 7.91
CA VAL A 103 5.10 -13.15 6.66
C VAL A 103 6.11 -13.79 5.68
N MET A 104 7.25 -14.26 6.18
CA MET A 104 8.24 -14.95 5.36
C MET A 104 7.74 -16.30 4.84
N SER A 105 6.91 -17.04 5.59
CA SER A 105 6.29 -18.28 5.10
C SER A 105 5.28 -18.04 3.98
N LEU A 106 4.53 -16.92 4.04
CA LEU A 106 3.54 -16.54 3.02
C LEU A 106 4.14 -16.19 1.66
N ARG A 107 5.46 -15.96 1.56
CA ARG A 107 6.15 -15.75 0.27
C ARG A 107 6.05 -16.96 -0.68
N SER A 108 5.60 -18.11 -0.20
CA SER A 108 5.33 -19.29 -1.02
C SER A 108 3.91 -19.33 -1.60
N LEU A 109 2.99 -18.48 -1.12
CA LEU A 109 1.56 -18.52 -1.48
C LEU A 109 1.20 -17.51 -2.56
N SER A 110 1.26 -17.92 -3.83
CA SER A 110 0.77 -17.12 -4.95
C SER A 110 -0.76 -16.99 -4.90
N PRO A 111 -1.35 -15.80 -5.17
CA PRO A 111 -0.71 -14.57 -5.64
C PRO A 111 -0.29 -13.58 -4.53
N ILE A 112 -0.60 -13.85 -3.26
CA ILE A 112 -0.36 -12.94 -2.13
C ILE A 112 1.04 -13.11 -1.51
N ASN A 113 2.05 -13.34 -2.36
CA ASN A 113 3.39 -13.73 -1.97
C ASN A 113 4.38 -12.57 -1.94
N ASN A 114 3.92 -11.34 -1.65
CA ASN A 114 4.76 -10.15 -1.61
C ASN A 114 5.03 -9.69 -0.16
N PRO A 115 6.14 -10.13 0.47
CA PRO A 115 6.52 -9.70 1.81
C PRO A 115 6.59 -8.19 2.01
N LEU A 116 7.03 -7.42 1.01
CA LEU A 116 7.16 -5.96 1.15
C LEU A 116 5.78 -5.31 1.36
N ALA A 117 4.74 -5.82 0.69
CA ALA A 117 3.39 -5.33 0.89
C ALA A 117 2.86 -5.64 2.31
N TYR A 118 3.11 -6.85 2.83
CA TYR A 118 2.78 -7.17 4.23
C TYR A 118 3.51 -6.25 5.22
N PHE A 119 4.81 -6.01 5.00
CA PHE A 119 5.58 -5.14 5.87
C PHE A 119 5.11 -3.70 5.83
N LEU A 120 4.67 -3.17 4.67
CA LEU A 120 4.06 -1.85 4.62
C LEU A 120 2.76 -1.78 5.43
N GLY A 121 1.95 -2.84 5.43
CA GLY A 121 0.79 -2.95 6.31
C GLY A 121 1.18 -2.97 7.80
N LEU A 122 2.16 -3.78 8.18
CA LEU A 122 2.69 -3.83 9.55
C LEU A 122 3.25 -2.47 10.00
N ILE A 123 4.09 -1.86 9.17
CA ILE A 123 4.64 -0.52 9.39
C ILE A 123 3.51 0.47 9.54
N SER A 124 2.48 0.41 8.68
CA SER A 124 1.34 1.30 8.78
C SER A 124 0.62 1.17 10.12
N PHE A 125 0.44 -0.05 10.62
CA PHE A 125 -0.18 -0.27 11.93
C PHE A 125 0.66 0.33 13.06
N PHE A 126 1.95 -0.01 13.14
CA PHE A 126 2.82 0.44 14.22
C PHE A 126 3.19 1.93 14.14
N ALA A 127 3.24 2.51 12.93
CA ALA A 127 3.49 3.93 12.73
C ALA A 127 2.36 4.82 13.29
N SER A 128 1.16 4.28 13.47
CA SER A 128 0.08 5.02 14.13
C SER A 128 0.40 5.37 15.59
N ALA A 129 1.28 4.59 16.24
CA ALA A 129 1.58 4.65 17.67
C ALA A 129 0.32 4.64 18.56
N GLN A 130 -0.76 4.02 18.08
CA GLN A 130 -2.02 3.87 18.80
C GLN A 130 -2.15 2.47 19.41
N MET A 131 -3.05 2.35 20.39
CA MET A 131 -3.37 1.07 21.03
C MET A 131 -4.03 0.10 20.04
N SER A 132 -3.77 -1.19 20.24
CA SER A 132 -4.27 -2.26 19.38
C SER A 132 -5.80 -2.31 19.42
N SER A 133 -6.45 -2.02 18.29
CA SER A 133 -7.92 -1.99 18.22
C SER A 133 -8.45 -2.25 16.82
N LEU A 134 -9.69 -2.77 16.73
CA LEU A 134 -10.39 -2.90 15.46
C LEU A 134 -10.72 -1.54 14.83
N SER A 135 -10.92 -0.50 15.64
CA SER A 135 -11.10 0.87 15.17
C SER A 135 -9.87 1.38 14.43
N LEU A 136 -8.67 1.03 14.88
CA LEU A 136 -7.43 1.39 14.18
C LEU A 136 -7.37 0.72 12.79
N LEU A 137 -7.76 -0.55 12.68
CA LEU A 137 -7.88 -1.22 11.37
C LEU A 137 -8.94 -0.54 10.49
N ALA A 138 -10.09 -0.18 11.05
CA ALA A 138 -11.16 0.50 10.34
C ALA A 138 -10.76 1.91 9.87
N MET A 139 -9.73 2.52 10.47
CA MET A 139 -9.15 3.78 10.02
C MET A 139 -8.06 3.56 8.96
N LEU A 140 -7.11 2.66 9.21
CA LEU A 140 -5.94 2.46 8.32
C LEU A 140 -6.30 1.69 7.05
N GLY A 141 -7.21 0.72 7.13
CA GLY A 141 -7.64 -0.10 6.00
C GLY A 141 -8.22 0.75 4.86
N PRO A 142 -9.29 1.54 5.09
CA PRO A 142 -9.85 2.41 4.07
C PRO A 142 -8.87 3.44 3.53
N ALA A 143 -7.99 4.00 4.38
CA ALA A 143 -6.93 4.91 3.92
C ALA A 143 -6.01 4.21 2.92
N GLY A 144 -5.51 3.03 3.26
CA GLY A 144 -4.65 2.24 2.37
C GLY A 144 -5.34 1.82 1.07
N VAL A 145 -6.62 1.43 1.12
CA VAL A 145 -7.42 1.10 -0.07
C VAL A 145 -7.56 2.32 -0.98
N LEU A 146 -7.85 3.50 -0.43
CA LEU A 146 -7.94 4.75 -1.21
C LEU A 146 -6.60 5.05 -1.90
N GLY A 147 -5.49 4.86 -1.19
CA GLY A 147 -4.15 4.95 -1.75
C GLY A 147 -3.93 4.02 -2.94
N ALA A 148 -4.28 2.75 -2.78
CA ALA A 148 -4.16 1.73 -3.83
C ALA A 148 -5.04 2.01 -5.05
N VAL A 149 -6.29 2.46 -4.84
CA VAL A 149 -7.18 2.89 -5.93
C VAL A 149 -6.59 4.08 -6.69
N SER A 150 -5.95 5.01 -5.98
CA SER A 150 -5.27 6.16 -6.59
C SER A 150 -4.07 5.72 -7.43
N ALA A 151 -3.25 4.81 -6.91
CA ALA A 151 -2.14 4.22 -7.66
C ALA A 151 -2.62 3.49 -8.93
N TRP A 152 -3.68 2.69 -8.81
CA TRP A 152 -4.32 2.04 -9.97
C TRP A 152 -4.81 3.06 -10.99
N THR A 153 -5.45 4.14 -10.54
CA THR A 153 -5.94 5.21 -11.42
C THR A 153 -4.81 5.85 -12.20
N VAL A 154 -3.66 6.10 -11.57
CA VAL A 154 -2.45 6.58 -12.28
C VAL A 154 -2.01 5.59 -13.34
N SER A 155 -1.84 4.31 -12.99
CA SER A 155 -1.43 3.29 -13.95
C SER A 155 -2.40 3.17 -15.13
N TYR A 156 -3.70 3.24 -14.85
CA TYR A 156 -4.74 3.20 -15.88
C TYR A 156 -4.64 4.39 -16.83
N LEU A 157 -4.61 5.63 -16.31
CA LEU A 157 -4.55 6.84 -17.13
C LEU A 157 -3.25 6.92 -17.95
N GLN A 158 -2.12 6.54 -17.36
CA GLN A 158 -0.83 6.49 -18.07
C GLN A 158 -0.84 5.46 -19.20
N SER A 159 -1.44 4.27 -18.97
CA SER A 159 -1.57 3.25 -20.02
C SER A 159 -2.44 3.73 -21.20
N ARG A 160 -3.48 4.53 -20.93
CA ARG A 160 -4.32 5.11 -21.98
C ARG A 160 -3.59 6.16 -22.79
N LEU A 161 -2.79 7.00 -22.14
CA LEU A 161 -1.96 7.99 -22.82
C LEU A 161 -0.97 7.30 -23.77
N GLN A 162 -0.31 6.24 -23.30
CA GLN A 162 0.66 5.47 -24.10
C GLN A 162 0.01 4.71 -25.27
N GLN A 163 -1.25 4.29 -25.14
CA GLN A 163 -2.00 3.66 -26.24
C GLN A 163 -2.47 4.67 -27.30
N ALA A 164 -2.61 5.95 -26.93
CA ALA A 164 -3.10 7.02 -27.81
C ALA A 164 -1.99 7.74 -28.59
N ALA A 165 -0.73 7.55 -28.19
CA ALA A 165 0.48 8.12 -28.81
C ALA A 165 1.07 7.20 -29.90
#